data_AF-A0A954P6T7-F1
#
_entry.id   AF-A0A954P6T7-F1
#
_cell.length_a   1.000
_cell.length_b   1.000
_cell.length_c   1.000
_cell.angle_alpha   90.00
_cell.angle_beta   90.00
_cell.angle_gamma   90.00
#
_symmetry.space_group_name_H-M   'P 1'
#
loop_
_entity.id
_entity.type
_entity.pdbx_description
1 polymer ?
#
loop_
_entity_poly.entity_id
_entity_poly.type
_entity_poly.pdbx_seq_one_letter_code
_entity_poly.pdbx_strand_id
1 'polypeptide(L)' 'MLTALQVSGSLAAAEPAVSFSREIRPLLAKKCLACHGSDADHREAGLRLDMQAGATAELDSGERATVPGQPE' A
#
# COMPACT_ATOMS: atom_id res chain seq x y z
N MET A 1 32.85 -40.12 -23.80
CA MET A 1 31.94 -40.20 -22.64
C MET A 1 32.18 -39.00 -21.74
N LEU A 2 31.43 -37.91 -21.95
CA LEU A 2 31.44 -36.74 -21.07
C LEU A 2 29.99 -36.27 -20.94
N THR A 3 29.26 -36.90 -20.01
CA THR A 3 27.92 -36.46 -19.61
C THR A 3 28.07 -35.23 -18.74
N ALA A 4 27.63 -34.07 -19.27
CA ALA A 4 27.56 -32.83 -18.52
C ALA A 4 26.46 -32.94 -17.45
N LEU A 5 26.86 -32.81 -16.18
CA LEU A 5 25.97 -32.79 -15.03
C LEU A 5 25.32 -31.40 -14.93
N GLN A 6 24.04 -31.28 -15.27
CA GLN A 6 23.27 -30.05 -15.08
C GLN A 6 22.76 -29.96 -13.63
N VAL A 7 23.17 -28.90 -12.93
CA VAL A 7 22.61 -28.51 -11.63
C VAL A 7 21.37 -27.65 -11.89
N SER A 8 20.20 -28.22 -11.66
CA SER A 8 18.93 -27.49 -11.64
C SER A 8 18.82 -26.67 -10.35
N GLY A 9 19.25 -25.41 -10.39
CA GLY A 9 18.99 -24.45 -9.32
C GLY A 9 17.55 -23.97 -9.36
N SER A 10 16.78 -24.22 -8.30
CA SER A 10 15.42 -23.68 -8.14
C SER A 10 15.51 -22.18 -7.88
N LEU A 11 15.05 -21.34 -8.82
CA LEU A 11 14.83 -19.92 -8.54
C LEU A 11 13.65 -19.83 -7.56
N ALA A 12 13.93 -19.49 -6.31
CA ALA A 12 12.89 -19.04 -5.40
C ALA A 12 12.31 -17.73 -5.96
N ALA A 13 11.08 -17.78 -6.45
CA ALA A 13 10.36 -16.60 -6.87
C ALA A 13 10.12 -15.71 -5.63
N ALA A 14 10.69 -14.51 -5.63
CA ALA A 14 10.34 -13.51 -4.63
C ALA A 14 8.85 -13.16 -4.81
N GLU A 15 8.09 -13.21 -3.73
CA GLU A 15 6.71 -12.75 -3.71
C GLU A 15 6.68 -11.29 -4.24
N PRO A 16 5.79 -10.99 -5.20
CA PRO A 16 5.72 -9.65 -5.77
C PRO A 16 5.34 -8.64 -4.69
N ALA A 17 6.03 -7.50 -4.66
CA ALA A 17 5.73 -6.43 -3.72
C ALA A 17 4.29 -5.92 -3.90
N VAL A 18 3.59 -5.74 -2.78
CA VAL A 18 2.23 -5.18 -2.77
C VAL A 18 2.24 -3.78 -3.35
N SER A 19 1.37 -3.55 -4.34
CA SER A 19 1.21 -2.24 -4.99
C SER A 19 0.05 -1.48 -4.40
N PHE A 20 0.34 -0.32 -3.78
CA PHE A 20 -0.70 0.55 -3.23
C PHE A 20 -1.81 0.86 -4.24
N SER A 21 -1.43 1.28 -5.45
CA SER A 21 -2.40 1.70 -6.48
C SER A 21 -3.26 0.56 -7.03
N ARG A 22 -2.70 -0.66 -7.13
CA ARG A 22 -3.42 -1.82 -7.72
C ARG A 22 -4.20 -2.62 -6.69
N GLU A 23 -3.70 -2.72 -5.47
CA GLU A 23 -4.23 -3.65 -4.46
C GLU A 23 -4.91 -2.92 -3.31
N ILE A 24 -4.31 -1.84 -2.80
CA ILE A 24 -4.82 -1.14 -1.60
C ILE A 24 -5.89 -0.10 -1.98
N ARG A 25 -5.62 0.75 -2.98
CA ARG A 25 -6.51 1.85 -3.38
C ARG A 25 -7.92 1.36 -3.77
N PRO A 26 -8.12 0.24 -4.48
CA PRO A 26 -9.47 -0.27 -4.76
C PRO A 26 -10.24 -0.74 -3.51
N LEU A 27 -9.55 -1.16 -2.44
CA LEU A 27 -10.18 -1.51 -1.17
C LEU A 27 -10.69 -0.25 -0.47
N LEU A 28 -9.85 0.78 -0.40
CA LEU A 28 -10.19 2.08 0.19
C LEU A 28 -11.30 2.78 -0.61
N ALA A 29 -11.31 2.67 -1.94
CA ALA A 29 -12.32 3.27 -2.80
C ALA A 29 -13.75 2.84 -2.46
N LYS A 30 -13.92 1.61 -1.97
CA LYS A 30 -15.24 1.04 -1.67
C LYS A 30 -15.84 1.57 -0.37
N LYS A 31 -15.02 2.06 0.56
CA LYS A 31 -15.44 2.31 1.95
C LYS A 31 -14.98 3.64 2.53
N CYS A 32 -13.90 4.22 2.03
CA CYS A 32 -13.19 5.31 2.71
C CYS A 32 -13.08 6.56 1.83
N LEU A 33 -12.89 6.41 0.52
CA LEU A 33 -12.60 7.57 -0.36
C LEU A 33 -13.79 8.50 -0.59
N ALA A 34 -15.01 8.12 -0.20
CA ALA A 34 -16.15 9.01 -0.23
C ALA A 34 -15.95 10.23 0.69
N CYS A 35 -15.35 10.03 1.87
CA CYS A 35 -15.10 11.08 2.86
C CYS A 35 -13.61 11.44 3.01
N HIS A 36 -12.68 10.54 2.65
CA HIS A 36 -11.23 10.75 2.80
C HIS A 36 -10.47 10.66 1.46
N GLY A 37 -11.16 11.04 0.38
CA GLY A 37 -10.64 10.99 -0.98
C GLY A 37 -9.98 12.28 -1.45
N SER A 38 -9.89 12.43 -2.77
CA SER A 38 -9.22 13.56 -3.43
C SER A 38 -10.00 14.88 -3.33
N ASP A 39 -11.31 14.81 -3.11
CA ASP A 39 -12.15 15.99 -2.91
C ASP A 39 -11.72 16.69 -1.61
N ALA A 40 -11.42 17.98 -1.68
CA ALA A 40 -11.01 18.77 -0.52
C ALA A 40 -12.20 19.27 0.29
N ASP A 41 -13.32 19.58 -0.36
CA ASP A 41 -14.47 20.21 0.28
C ASP A 41 -15.28 19.20 1.10
N HIS A 42 -15.25 17.93 0.70
CA HIS A 42 -15.88 16.82 1.42
C HIS A 42 -14.91 16.03 2.31
N ARG A 43 -13.66 16.49 2.45
CA ARG A 43 -12.63 15.74 3.16
C ARG A 43 -12.75 15.87 4.67
N GLU A 44 -13.00 14.76 5.32
CA GLU A 44 -13.09 14.73 6.77
C GLU A 44 -11.69 14.66 7.41
N ALA A 45 -11.49 15.43 8.48
CA ALA A 45 -10.28 15.48 9.32
C ALA A 45 -8.96 15.74 8.56
N GLY A 46 -9.03 16.32 7.35
CA GLY A 46 -7.86 16.52 6.49
C GLY A 46 -7.23 15.22 5.93
N LEU A 47 -7.77 14.05 6.30
CA LEU A 47 -7.18 12.75 6.00
C LEU A 47 -7.31 12.37 4.53
N ARG A 48 -6.19 11.95 3.92
CA ARG A 48 -6.07 11.60 2.50
C ARG A 48 -5.69 10.14 2.29
N LEU A 49 -6.67 9.29 2.03
CA LEU A 49 -6.47 7.84 1.84
C LEU A 49 -6.33 7.42 0.37
N ASP A 50 -6.59 8.31 -0.59
CA ASP A 50 -6.42 8.05 -2.03
C ASP A 50 -4.94 8.00 -2.46
N MET A 51 -4.04 8.52 -1.63
CA MET A 51 -2.60 8.57 -1.85
C MET A 51 -1.83 7.97 -0.68
N GLN A 52 -0.81 7.17 -0.97
CA GLN A 52 0.03 6.54 0.07
C GLN A 52 0.71 7.59 0.98
N ALA A 53 1.16 8.70 0.40
CA ALA A 53 1.77 9.79 1.17
C ALA A 53 0.77 10.43 2.14
N GLY A 54 -0.49 10.59 1.72
CA GLY A 54 -1.55 11.12 2.58
C GLY A 54 -1.94 10.16 3.70
N ALA A 55 -1.97 8.86 3.41
CA ALA A 55 -2.35 7.83 4.39
C ALA A 55 -1.34 7.70 5.55
N THR A 56 -0.09 8.10 5.31
CA THR A 56 1.01 8.02 6.29
C THR A 56 1.44 9.38 6.83
N ALA A 57 0.81 10.46 6.37
CA ALA A 57 1.08 11.82 6.85
C ALA A 57 0.56 12.01 8.28
N GLU A 58 1.19 12.94 8.98
CA GLU A 58 0.68 13.45 10.26
C GLU A 58 -0.53 14.35 10.00
N LEU A 59 -1.59 14.17 10.78
CA LEU A 59 -2.79 14.99 10.76
C LEU A 59 -2.64 16.17 11.71
N ASP A 60 -3.54 17.14 11.63
CA ASP A 60 -3.55 18.30 12.53
C ASP A 60 -3.71 17.92 14.02
N SER A 61 -4.22 16.71 14.30
CA SER A 61 -4.28 16.15 15.66
C SER A 61 -2.92 15.69 16.20
N GLY A 62 -1.88 15.63 15.36
CA GLY A 62 -0.59 15.00 15.67
C GLY A 62 -0.56 13.47 15.48
N GLU A 63 -1.68 12.87 15.06
CA GLU A 63 -1.79 11.42 14.84
C GLU A 63 -1.55 11.04 13.37
N ARG A 64 -1.36 9.74 13.11
CA ARG A 64 -1.27 9.17 11.76
C ARG A 64 -2.30 8.07 11.61
N ALA A 65 -3.00 8.06 10.48
CA ALA A 65 -3.97 7.00 10.18
C ALA A 65 -3.29 5.64 9.94
N THR A 66 -2.08 5.64 9.37
CA THR A 66 -1.29 4.43 9.15
C THR A 66 0.18 4.70 9.44
N VAL A 67 0.81 3.84 10.23
CA VAL A 67 2.23 3.92 10.54
C VAL A 67 2.97 2.76 9.83
N PRO A 68 3.93 3.04 8.94
CA PRO A 68 4.66 1.98 8.23
C PRO A 68 5.35 1.01 9.21
N GLY A 69 5.08 -0.28 9.02
CA GLY A 69 5.66 -1.35 9.85
C GLY A 69 4.96 -1.61 11.19
N GLN A 70 3.91 -0.86 11.52
CA GLN A 70 3.12 -1.00 12.75
C GLN A 70 1.63 -1.17 12.38
N PRO A 71 1.19 -2.40 12.04
CA PRO A 71 -0.18 -2.68 11.62
C PRO A 71 -1.19 -2.86 12.78
N GLU A 72 -0.73 -3.08 14.01
CA GLU A 72 -1.54 -3.13 15.24
C GLU A 72 -2.09 -1.76 15.67
#